data_AF-A0A0A8EX38-F1
#
_entry.id   AF-A0A0A8EX38-F1
#
_cell.length_a   1.000
_cell.length_b   1.000
_cell.length_c   1.000
_cell.angle_alpha   90.00
_cell.angle_beta   90.00
_cell.angle_gamma   90.00
#
_symmetry.space_group_name_H-M   'P 1'
#
loop_
_entity.id
_entity.type
_entity.pdbx_description
1 polymer ?
#
loop_
_entity_poly.entity_id
_entity_poly.type
_entity_poly.pdbx_seq_one_letter_code
_entity_poly.pdbx_strand_id
1 'polypeptide(L)'
;MPLGDNTMNYTRGIYVLAEQIGVDPSHVAHALRYAAKTHATIRAEHYSHLSDEQFRRLLGADRYVVAVVANYAMRFAGRIEDAQLLMDIYKASAGTTAHRSITRQGVGTLPEHHDHARVQQAIRILQAAGLPPIHTDGTHELKPGFEVMPGCEDQLPGWVFIAPDPHADDRGGFAGGRLGYLAVMRWAGWGVITEPLPGDLWAACHPDFRHNPFPS
;
A
#
# COMPACT_ATOMS: atom_id res chain seq x y z
N MET A 1 -27.75 36.51 1.76
CA MET A 1 -26.37 36.38 2.27
C MET A 1 -25.86 35.03 1.83
N PRO A 2 -24.81 34.93 1.00
CA PRO A 2 -24.20 33.63 0.75
C PRO A 2 -23.34 33.27 1.98
N LEU A 3 -23.55 32.08 2.51
CA LEU A 3 -22.68 31.46 3.52
C LEU A 3 -21.31 31.30 2.86
N GLY A 4 -20.31 32.01 3.37
CA GLY A 4 -18.95 31.91 2.88
C GLY A 4 -18.45 30.48 3.04
N ASP A 5 -17.98 29.91 1.92
CA ASP A 5 -17.21 28.68 1.88
C ASP A 5 -15.99 28.89 2.77
N ASN A 6 -16.05 28.37 3.99
CA ASN A 6 -14.96 28.41 4.94
C ASN A 6 -13.96 27.32 4.52
N THR A 7 -13.24 27.58 3.44
CA THR A 7 -12.17 26.71 2.94
C THR A 7 -11.05 26.69 3.98
N MET A 8 -11.14 25.74 4.92
CA MET A 8 -10.08 25.42 5.85
C MET A 8 -8.87 24.95 5.03
N ASN A 9 -7.91 25.84 4.82
CA ASN A 9 -6.67 25.53 4.13
C ASN A 9 -5.83 24.58 5.01
N TYR A 10 -5.85 23.29 4.68
CA TYR A 10 -4.98 22.31 5.30
C TYR A 10 -3.56 22.35 4.71
N THR A 11 -2.60 21.73 5.39
CA THR A 11 -1.24 21.61 4.84
C THR A 11 -1.24 20.69 3.62
N ARG A 12 -0.26 20.88 2.71
CA ARG A 12 -0.10 20.02 1.52
C ARG A 12 -0.05 18.53 1.87
N GLY A 13 0.57 18.16 2.99
CA GLY A 13 0.65 16.76 3.44
C GLY A 13 -0.72 16.14 3.77
N ILE A 14 -1.65 16.93 4.31
CA ILE A 14 -3.02 16.47 4.58
C ILE A 14 -3.74 16.20 3.26
N TYR A 15 -3.65 17.10 2.28
CA TYR A 15 -4.27 16.90 0.97
C TYR A 15 -3.69 15.69 0.24
N VAL A 16 -2.36 15.55 0.22
CA VAL A 16 -1.69 14.40 -0.44
C VAL A 16 -2.11 13.08 0.20
N LEU A 17 -2.16 13.00 1.53
CA LEU A 17 -2.58 11.78 2.21
C LEU A 17 -4.06 11.50 1.98
N ALA A 18 -4.92 12.52 2.02
CA ALA A 18 -6.35 12.42 1.77
C ALA A 18 -6.65 11.91 0.35
N GLU A 19 -5.95 12.44 -0.65
CA GLU A 19 -6.01 11.98 -2.04
C GLU A 19 -5.53 10.52 -2.15
N GLN A 20 -4.38 10.19 -1.52
CA GLN A 20 -3.81 8.86 -1.59
C GLN A 20 -4.73 7.77 -1.01
N ILE A 21 -5.51 8.09 0.03
CA ILE A 21 -6.40 7.13 0.69
C ILE A 21 -7.87 7.32 0.31
N GLY A 22 -8.20 8.30 -0.54
CA GLY A 22 -9.54 8.55 -1.05
C GLY A 22 -10.54 8.95 0.03
N VAL A 23 -10.19 9.90 0.90
CA VAL A 23 -11.08 10.44 1.94
C VAL A 23 -11.03 11.97 1.96
N ASP A 24 -12.00 12.60 2.62
CA ASP A 24 -11.99 14.05 2.79
C ASP A 24 -10.79 14.53 3.66
N PRO A 25 -10.09 15.62 3.29
CA PRO A 25 -8.97 16.18 4.04
C PRO A 25 -9.28 16.48 5.52
N SER A 26 -10.53 16.80 5.87
CA SER A 26 -10.94 17.04 7.25
C SER A 26 -10.80 15.80 8.13
N HIS A 27 -11.03 14.59 7.59
CA HIS A 27 -10.83 13.33 8.32
C HIS A 27 -9.36 13.10 8.63
N VAL A 28 -8.47 13.38 7.67
CA VAL A 28 -7.02 13.29 7.87
C VAL A 28 -6.53 14.32 8.89
N ALA A 29 -7.01 15.56 8.79
CA ALA A 29 -6.69 16.61 9.76
C ALA A 29 -7.16 16.23 11.18
N HIS A 30 -8.34 15.63 11.30
CA HIS A 30 -8.86 15.14 12.58
C HIS A 30 -8.04 13.96 13.11
N ALA A 31 -7.72 12.99 12.27
CA ALA A 31 -6.89 11.83 12.58
C ALA A 31 -5.50 12.24 13.08
N LEU A 32 -4.87 13.22 12.45
CA LEU A 32 -3.56 13.74 12.87
C LEU A 32 -3.62 14.33 14.29
N ARG A 33 -4.63 15.15 14.58
CA ARG A 33 -4.84 15.72 15.93
C ARG A 33 -5.10 14.62 16.97
N TYR A 34 -5.93 13.65 16.60
CA TYR A 34 -6.26 12.51 17.47
C TYR A 34 -5.03 11.65 17.78
N ALA A 35 -4.25 11.30 16.76
CA ALA A 35 -3.02 10.51 16.89
C ALA A 35 -1.98 11.23 17.76
N ALA A 36 -1.80 12.55 17.57
CA ALA A 36 -0.89 13.35 18.39
C ALA A 36 -1.27 13.34 19.88
N LYS A 37 -2.57 13.52 20.19
CA LYS A 37 -3.07 13.47 21.58
C LYS A 37 -2.91 12.07 22.19
N THR A 38 -3.21 11.04 21.41
CA THR A 38 -3.12 9.64 21.85
C THR A 38 -1.66 9.23 22.08
N HIS A 39 -0.74 9.63 21.20
CA HIS A 39 0.70 9.38 21.38
C HIS A 39 1.25 10.04 22.64
N ALA A 40 0.85 11.28 22.93
CA ALA A 40 1.26 11.96 24.16
C ALA A 40 0.76 11.20 25.41
N THR A 41 -0.45 10.67 25.35
CA THR A 41 -1.06 9.88 26.43
C THR A 41 -0.35 8.53 26.62
N ILE A 42 -0.19 7.75 25.54
CA ILE A 42 0.51 6.45 25.57
C ILE A 42 1.95 6.61 26.07
N ARG A 43 2.66 7.65 25.63
CA ARG A 43 4.00 7.95 26.16
C ARG A 43 3.94 8.20 27.65
N ALA A 44 3.04 9.07 28.11
CA ALA A 44 2.92 9.42 29.52
C ALA A 44 2.54 8.22 30.40
N GLU A 45 1.74 7.28 29.90
CA GLU A 45 1.23 6.13 30.66
C GLU A 45 2.18 4.92 30.64
N HIS A 46 2.80 4.62 29.49
CA HIS A 46 3.53 3.36 29.28
C HIS A 46 5.03 3.54 29.04
N TYR A 47 5.45 4.74 28.63
CA TYR A 47 6.84 5.05 28.28
C TYR A 47 7.29 6.37 28.91
N SER A 48 6.84 6.63 30.14
CA SER A 48 7.11 7.89 30.86
C SER A 48 8.60 8.15 31.07
N HIS A 49 9.40 7.08 31.05
CA HIS A 49 10.86 7.11 31.13
C HIS A 49 11.55 7.51 29.82
N LEU A 50 10.86 7.52 28.69
CA LEU A 50 11.41 7.93 27.40
C LEU A 50 11.18 9.42 27.18
N SER A 51 12.23 10.12 26.74
CA SER A 51 12.06 11.45 26.15
C SER A 51 11.18 11.33 24.90
N ASP A 52 10.53 12.41 24.52
CA ASP A 52 9.57 12.26 23.43
C ASP A 52 10.18 12.22 22.02
N GLU A 53 11.49 12.52 21.93
CA GLU A 53 12.34 12.11 20.82
C GLU A 53 12.68 10.61 20.85
N GLN A 54 13.02 10.02 22.01
CA GLN A 54 13.29 8.59 22.14
C GLN A 54 12.05 7.74 21.87
N PHE A 55 10.88 8.19 22.34
CA PHE A 55 9.60 7.55 22.05
C PHE A 55 9.26 7.66 20.54
N ARG A 56 9.51 8.81 19.92
CA ARG A 56 9.34 8.97 18.47
C ARG A 56 10.29 8.09 17.66
N ARG A 57 11.54 7.90 18.10
CA ARG A 57 12.50 6.96 17.48
C ARG A 57 12.10 5.50 17.69
N LEU A 58 11.50 5.15 18.83
CA LEU A 58 10.95 3.82 19.08
C LEU A 58 9.76 3.50 18.15
N LEU A 59 8.95 4.50 17.82
CA LEU A 59 7.90 4.43 16.79
C LEU A 59 8.43 4.69 15.36
N GLY A 60 9.75 4.86 15.24
CA GLY A 60 10.42 5.67 14.23
C GLY A 60 10.60 5.03 12.86
N ALA A 61 9.49 4.76 12.19
CA ALA A 61 9.44 4.91 10.75
C ALA A 61 8.40 6.00 10.43
N ASP A 62 8.76 7.06 9.72
CA ASP A 62 7.82 8.11 9.27
C ASP A 62 6.56 7.48 8.64
N ARG A 63 6.75 6.35 7.97
CA ARG A 63 5.68 5.57 7.35
C ARG A 63 4.74 4.86 8.34
N TYR A 64 5.20 4.47 9.52
CA TYR A 64 4.34 3.93 10.59
C TYR A 64 3.36 5.00 11.07
N VAL A 65 3.88 6.21 11.35
CA VAL A 65 3.05 7.34 11.79
C VAL A 65 2.02 7.70 10.73
N VAL A 66 2.42 7.75 9.45
CA VAL A 66 1.49 7.96 8.33
C VAL A 66 0.44 6.87 8.26
N ALA A 67 0.81 5.60 8.47
CA ALA A 67 -0.14 4.48 8.46
C ALA A 67 -1.16 4.56 9.62
N VAL A 68 -0.72 4.94 10.83
CA VAL A 68 -1.61 5.17 11.98
C VAL A 68 -2.59 6.31 11.71
N VAL A 69 -2.12 7.44 11.16
CA VAL A 69 -2.98 8.58 10.81
C VAL A 69 -4.00 8.19 9.74
N ALA A 70 -3.58 7.47 8.69
CA ALA A 70 -4.48 7.01 7.64
C ALA A 70 -5.51 6.00 8.16
N ASN A 71 -5.13 5.11 9.07
CA ASN A 71 -6.04 4.18 9.73
C ASN A 71 -7.15 4.95 10.49
N TYR A 72 -6.78 5.93 11.31
CA TYR A 72 -7.77 6.77 12.00
C TYR A 72 -8.63 7.58 11.02
N ALA A 73 -8.05 8.12 9.95
CA ALA A 73 -8.79 8.89 8.95
C ALA A 73 -9.86 8.04 8.26
N MET A 74 -9.51 6.82 7.85
CA MET A 74 -10.46 5.85 7.28
C MET A 74 -11.58 5.49 8.26
N ARG A 75 -11.24 5.26 9.55
CA ARG A 75 -12.26 5.01 10.59
C ARG A 75 -13.21 6.19 10.77
N PHE A 76 -12.69 7.41 10.79
CA PHE A 76 -13.51 8.62 10.88
C PHE A 76 -14.38 8.84 9.64
N ALA A 77 -13.94 8.38 8.48
CA ALA A 77 -14.75 8.35 7.26
C ALA A 77 -15.75 7.18 7.20
N GLY A 78 -15.85 6.35 8.24
CA GLY A 78 -16.73 5.17 8.28
C GLY A 78 -16.20 3.94 7.51
N ARG A 79 -15.00 4.01 6.93
CA ARG A 79 -14.36 2.94 6.14
C ARG A 79 -13.50 2.03 7.02
N ILE A 80 -14.13 1.35 7.97
CA ILE A 80 -13.43 0.58 9.02
C ILE A 80 -12.63 -0.59 8.43
N GLU A 81 -13.17 -1.28 7.43
CA GLU A 81 -12.50 -2.41 6.76
C GLU A 81 -11.24 -1.94 6.02
N ASP A 82 -11.34 -0.83 5.27
CA ASP A 82 -10.18 -0.24 4.59
C ASP A 82 -9.13 0.25 5.57
N ALA A 83 -9.52 0.75 6.75
CA ALA A 83 -8.57 1.14 7.78
C ALA A 83 -7.68 -0.04 8.19
N GLN A 84 -8.29 -1.21 8.42
CA GLN A 84 -7.56 -2.44 8.76
C GLN A 84 -6.64 -2.84 7.60
N LEU A 85 -7.16 -2.79 6.37
CA LEU A 85 -6.41 -3.11 5.16
C LEU A 85 -5.13 -2.29 5.01
N LEU A 86 -5.19 -0.97 5.24
CA LEU A 86 -4.02 -0.10 5.16
C LEU A 86 -2.90 -0.51 6.12
N MET A 87 -3.24 -1.00 7.32
CA MET A 87 -2.26 -1.48 8.29
C MET A 87 -1.66 -2.82 7.88
N ASP A 88 -2.46 -3.70 7.28
CA ASP A 88 -1.98 -5.00 6.82
C ASP A 88 -1.03 -4.86 5.62
N ILE A 89 -1.35 -3.96 4.68
CA ILE A 89 -0.43 -3.57 3.58
C ILE A 89 0.86 -2.96 4.14
N TYR A 90 0.77 -2.06 5.12
CA TYR A 90 1.94 -1.47 5.75
C TYR A 90 2.85 -2.54 6.35
N LYS A 91 2.31 -3.45 7.18
CA LYS A 91 3.06 -4.56 7.78
C LYS A 91 3.68 -5.48 6.75
N ALA A 92 2.94 -5.85 5.71
CA ALA A 92 3.41 -6.68 4.61
C ALA A 92 4.58 -6.03 3.85
N SER A 93 4.56 -4.71 3.69
CA SER A 93 5.62 -3.97 3.02
C SER A 93 6.84 -3.69 3.90
N ALA A 94 6.65 -3.49 5.21
CA ALA A 94 7.74 -3.24 6.17
C ALA A 94 8.49 -4.53 6.59
N GLY A 95 8.00 -5.71 6.19
CA GLY A 95 8.63 -7.00 6.49
C GLY A 95 8.49 -7.45 7.95
N THR A 96 7.73 -6.72 8.78
CA THR A 96 7.64 -6.93 10.23
C THR A 96 6.71 -8.06 10.65
N THR A 97 5.98 -8.68 9.72
CA THR A 97 5.18 -9.88 10.03
C THR A 97 5.39 -10.95 8.96
N ALA A 98 5.97 -12.07 9.40
CA ALA A 98 6.04 -13.30 8.65
C ALA A 98 4.63 -13.88 8.48
N HIS A 99 3.93 -13.49 7.43
CA HIS A 99 3.20 -14.48 6.65
C HIS A 99 4.13 -14.85 5.50
N ARG A 100 5.00 -15.84 5.74
CA ARG A 100 5.35 -16.76 4.66
C ARG A 100 4.02 -17.42 4.28
N SER A 101 3.28 -16.78 3.38
CA SER A 101 2.47 -17.57 2.47
C SER A 101 3.45 -18.57 1.89
N ILE A 102 3.16 -19.86 2.03
CA ILE A 102 3.86 -20.86 1.24
C ILE A 102 3.41 -20.54 -0.18
N THR A 103 4.13 -19.64 -0.86
CA THR A 103 3.93 -19.38 -2.28
C THR A 103 4.32 -20.70 -2.94
N ARG A 104 3.31 -21.52 -3.23
CA ARG A 104 3.48 -22.74 -4.01
C ARG A 104 3.89 -22.31 -5.42
N GLN A 105 4.54 -23.21 -6.17
CA GLN A 105 4.86 -22.95 -7.57
C GLN A 105 3.60 -22.44 -8.29
N GLY A 106 3.71 -21.32 -9.01
CA GLY A 106 2.62 -20.78 -9.81
C GLY A 106 1.53 -19.99 -9.06
N VAL A 107 1.75 -19.55 -7.80
CA VAL A 107 0.76 -18.71 -7.09
C VAL A 107 1.12 -17.24 -7.21
N GLY A 108 0.28 -16.46 -7.90
CA GLY A 108 0.45 -15.02 -8.08
C GLY A 108 1.59 -14.63 -9.03
N THR A 109 2.22 -15.60 -9.68
CA THR A 109 3.36 -15.47 -10.60
C THR A 109 3.47 -16.71 -11.48
N LEU A 110 4.15 -16.59 -12.61
CA LEU A 110 4.67 -17.73 -13.37
C LEU A 110 5.69 -18.55 -12.53
N PRO A 111 5.75 -19.88 -12.70
CA PRO A 111 6.69 -20.73 -11.96
C PRO A 111 8.16 -20.38 -12.17
N GLU A 112 8.59 -19.99 -13.38
CA GLU A 112 9.97 -19.59 -13.65
C GLU A 112 10.39 -18.32 -12.88
N HIS A 113 9.43 -17.53 -12.42
CA HIS A 113 9.65 -16.31 -11.64
C HIS A 113 9.37 -16.50 -10.15
N HIS A 114 9.08 -17.73 -9.70
CA HIS A 114 8.70 -17.99 -8.30
C HIS A 114 9.77 -17.56 -7.29
N ASP A 115 11.05 -17.63 -7.62
CA ASP A 115 12.13 -17.21 -6.72
C ASP A 115 12.46 -15.71 -6.81
N HIS A 116 11.77 -14.96 -7.67
CA HIS A 116 12.07 -13.55 -7.87
C HIS A 116 11.64 -12.70 -6.66
N ALA A 117 12.63 -12.19 -5.91
CA ALA A 117 12.40 -11.54 -4.62
C ALA A 117 11.37 -10.40 -4.66
N ARG A 118 11.42 -9.53 -5.67
CA ARG A 118 10.49 -8.40 -5.81
C ARG A 118 9.07 -8.85 -6.18
N VAL A 119 8.95 -9.94 -6.94
CA VAL A 119 7.66 -10.51 -7.35
C VAL A 119 6.99 -11.10 -6.11
N GLN A 120 7.72 -11.90 -5.33
CA GLN A 120 7.27 -12.43 -4.03
C GLN A 120 6.82 -11.32 -3.07
N GLN A 121 7.56 -10.21 -3.01
CA GLN A 121 7.19 -9.08 -2.17
C GLN A 121 5.92 -8.37 -2.64
N ALA A 122 5.77 -8.14 -3.94
CA ALA A 122 4.57 -7.55 -4.52
C ALA A 122 3.34 -8.45 -4.30
N ILE A 123 3.46 -9.76 -4.52
CA ILE A 123 2.40 -10.74 -4.24
C ILE A 123 2.00 -10.68 -2.77
N ARG A 124 2.96 -10.70 -1.83
CA ARG A 124 2.70 -10.61 -0.40
C ARG A 124 1.92 -9.35 -0.04
N ILE A 125 2.28 -8.21 -0.63
CA ILE A 125 1.61 -6.92 -0.43
C ILE A 125 0.17 -6.97 -0.96
N LEU A 126 -0.03 -7.45 -2.19
CA LEU A 126 -1.35 -7.52 -2.83
C LEU A 126 -2.27 -8.51 -2.11
N GLN A 127 -1.75 -9.65 -1.66
CA GLN A 127 -2.50 -10.61 -0.83
C GLN A 127 -2.88 -10.02 0.53
N ALA A 128 -2.01 -9.22 1.16
CA ALA A 128 -2.34 -8.51 2.39
C ALA A 128 -3.44 -7.46 2.18
N ALA A 129 -3.64 -7.00 0.94
CA ALA A 129 -4.78 -6.18 0.54
C ALA A 129 -6.04 -7.00 0.19
N GLY A 130 -6.05 -8.31 0.48
CA GLY A 130 -7.20 -9.18 0.21
C GLY A 130 -7.38 -9.56 -1.25
N LEU A 131 -6.41 -9.24 -2.12
CA LEU A 131 -6.50 -9.53 -3.54
C LEU A 131 -6.17 -11.01 -3.80
N PRO A 132 -6.94 -11.72 -4.65
CA PRO A 132 -6.72 -13.13 -4.92
C PRO A 132 -5.61 -13.32 -5.97
N PRO A 133 -4.52 -14.04 -5.67
CA PRO A 133 -3.51 -14.37 -6.68
C PRO A 133 -4.05 -15.41 -7.67
N ILE A 134 -3.52 -15.42 -8.89
CA ILE A 134 -3.71 -16.52 -9.83
C ILE A 134 -3.14 -17.81 -9.23
N HIS A 135 -3.79 -18.94 -9.49
CA HIS A 135 -3.19 -20.25 -9.23
C HIS A 135 -2.96 -20.93 -10.57
N THR A 136 -1.71 -21.26 -10.89
CA THR A 136 -1.33 -21.99 -12.12
C THR A 136 -0.46 -23.21 -11.79
N ASP A 137 -0.49 -24.22 -12.66
CA ASP A 137 0.45 -25.36 -12.62
C ASP A 137 1.71 -25.12 -13.48
N GLY A 138 1.82 -23.94 -14.10
CA GLY A 138 2.90 -23.58 -15.02
C GLY A 138 2.57 -23.73 -16.50
N THR A 139 1.48 -24.42 -16.81
CA THR A 139 0.96 -24.58 -18.17
C THR A 139 -0.48 -24.09 -18.30
N HIS A 140 -1.26 -24.18 -17.23
CA HIS A 140 -2.67 -23.82 -17.22
C HIS A 140 -3.04 -23.04 -15.95
N GLU A 141 -3.93 -22.06 -16.12
CA GLU A 141 -4.63 -21.43 -15.02
C GLU A 141 -5.60 -22.44 -14.37
N LEU A 142 -5.42 -22.67 -13.06
CA LEU A 142 -6.30 -23.48 -12.23
C LEU A 142 -7.37 -22.65 -11.52
N LYS A 143 -7.03 -21.39 -11.18
CA LYS A 143 -7.96 -20.42 -10.59
C LYS A 143 -7.59 -19.00 -11.02
N PRO A 144 -8.57 -18.18 -11.45
CA PRO A 144 -8.31 -16.80 -11.83
C PRO A 144 -7.88 -15.97 -10.63
N GLY A 145 -7.03 -14.99 -10.90
CA GLY A 145 -6.51 -14.06 -9.92
C GLY A 145 -5.48 -13.14 -10.56
N PHE A 146 -4.84 -12.30 -9.75
CA PHE A 146 -3.79 -11.43 -10.26
C PHE A 146 -2.50 -12.20 -10.49
N GLU A 147 -1.73 -11.77 -11.48
CA GLU A 147 -0.40 -12.28 -11.75
C GLU A 147 0.62 -11.15 -11.66
N VAL A 148 1.79 -11.46 -11.08
CA VAL A 148 2.92 -10.55 -11.00
C VAL A 148 4.09 -11.14 -11.75
N MET A 149 4.68 -10.34 -12.62
CA MET A 149 5.87 -10.69 -13.41
C MET A 149 6.99 -9.70 -13.11
N PRO A 150 8.26 -10.12 -13.16
CA PRO A 150 9.37 -9.20 -13.01
C PRO A 150 9.52 -8.34 -14.28
N GLY A 151 10.11 -7.16 -14.12
CA GLY A 151 10.70 -6.44 -15.24
C GLY A 151 11.91 -7.20 -15.80
N CYS A 152 12.30 -6.86 -17.02
CA CYS A 152 13.59 -7.30 -17.55
C CYS A 152 14.70 -6.66 -16.69
N GLU A 153 15.48 -7.43 -15.92
CA GLU A 153 16.49 -6.86 -15.01
C GLU A 153 17.54 -6.00 -15.73
N ASP A 154 17.82 -6.30 -17.00
CA ASP A 154 18.79 -5.54 -17.80
C ASP A 154 18.28 -4.17 -18.26
N GLN A 155 16.96 -4.01 -18.42
CA GLN A 155 16.35 -2.80 -18.99
C GLN A 155 15.49 -2.04 -18.00
N LEU A 156 14.79 -2.78 -17.13
CA LEU A 156 13.81 -2.31 -16.17
C LEU A 156 14.10 -2.84 -14.74
N PRO A 157 15.32 -2.69 -14.19
CA PRO A 157 15.62 -3.14 -12.84
C PRO A 157 14.69 -2.48 -11.81
N GLY A 158 14.19 -3.28 -10.88
CA GLY A 158 13.30 -2.82 -9.81
C GLY A 158 11.82 -2.88 -10.16
N TRP A 159 11.47 -3.08 -11.42
CA TRP A 159 10.08 -3.07 -11.86
C TRP A 159 9.42 -4.44 -11.73
N VAL A 160 8.13 -4.41 -11.45
CA VAL A 160 7.22 -5.55 -11.59
C VAL A 160 5.99 -5.11 -12.37
N PHE A 161 5.44 -6.03 -13.13
CA PHE A 161 4.19 -5.87 -13.87
C PHE A 161 3.10 -6.71 -13.21
N ILE A 162 1.91 -6.16 -13.12
CA ILE A 162 0.76 -6.76 -12.46
C ILE A 162 -0.35 -6.87 -13.49
N ALA A 163 -0.72 -8.10 -13.84
CA ALA A 163 -1.97 -8.38 -14.52
C ALA A 163 -3.08 -8.45 -13.46
N PRO A 164 -4.08 -7.55 -13.48
CA PRO A 164 -5.20 -7.61 -12.55
C PRO A 164 -6.08 -8.84 -12.87
N ASP A 165 -6.78 -9.36 -11.87
CA ASP A 165 -7.70 -10.48 -12.12
C ASP A 165 -8.93 -10.05 -12.95
N PRO A 166 -9.62 -11.00 -13.60
CA PRO A 166 -10.78 -10.69 -14.44
C PRO A 166 -11.94 -10.00 -13.72
N HIS A 167 -12.05 -10.15 -12.39
CA HIS A 167 -13.14 -9.59 -11.57
C HIS A 167 -12.70 -8.35 -10.79
N ALA A 168 -11.60 -7.71 -11.19
CA ALA A 168 -11.08 -6.54 -10.49
C ALA A 168 -12.10 -5.39 -10.39
N ASP A 169 -12.90 -5.17 -11.44
CA ASP A 169 -13.88 -4.09 -11.51
C ASP A 169 -15.09 -4.28 -10.60
N ASP A 170 -15.38 -5.51 -10.17
CA ASP A 170 -16.49 -5.83 -9.27
C ASP A 170 -16.17 -5.50 -7.80
N ARG A 171 -14.91 -5.23 -7.47
CA ARG A 171 -14.47 -4.97 -6.10
C ARG A 171 -14.59 -3.48 -5.74
N GLY A 172 -15.14 -3.22 -4.57
CA GLY A 172 -15.16 -1.88 -3.95
C GLY A 172 -14.03 -1.67 -2.92
N GLY A 173 -14.05 -0.52 -2.25
CA GLY A 173 -13.09 -0.19 -1.19
C GLY A 173 -11.75 0.33 -1.70
N PHE A 174 -10.74 0.37 -0.82
CA PHE A 174 -9.43 0.96 -1.12
C PHE A 174 -8.66 0.16 -2.18
N ALA A 175 -8.74 -1.16 -2.14
CA ALA A 175 -8.16 -2.06 -3.13
C ALA A 175 -9.15 -2.45 -4.24
N GLY A 176 -10.26 -1.71 -4.37
CA GLY A 176 -11.30 -1.94 -5.35
C GLY A 176 -10.94 -1.46 -6.76
N GLY A 177 -11.57 -2.07 -7.77
CA GLY A 177 -11.34 -1.77 -9.17
C GLY A 177 -9.94 -2.15 -9.67
N ARG A 178 -9.71 -1.94 -10.97
CA ARG A 178 -8.38 -2.13 -11.59
C ARG A 178 -7.31 -1.22 -11.00
N LEU A 179 -7.66 0.00 -10.62
CA LEU A 179 -6.73 0.95 -9.99
C LEU A 179 -6.41 0.60 -8.52
N GLY A 180 -7.19 -0.29 -7.89
CA GLY A 180 -6.94 -0.77 -6.53
C GLY A 180 -5.55 -1.39 -6.38
N TYR A 181 -5.05 -2.09 -7.40
CA TYR A 181 -3.69 -2.62 -7.44
C TYR A 181 -2.63 -1.51 -7.32
N LEU A 182 -2.79 -0.43 -8.10
CA LEU A 182 -1.88 0.72 -8.04
C LEU A 182 -1.98 1.44 -6.70
N ALA A 183 -3.19 1.59 -6.15
CA ALA A 183 -3.41 2.20 -4.84
C ALA A 183 -2.69 1.42 -3.73
N VAL A 184 -2.83 0.09 -3.74
CA VAL A 184 -2.14 -0.82 -2.82
C VAL A 184 -0.63 -0.69 -2.94
N MET A 185 -0.07 -0.77 -4.16
CA MET A 185 1.38 -0.69 -4.37
C MET A 185 1.94 0.70 -3.99
N ARG A 186 1.23 1.78 -4.32
CA ARG A 186 1.59 3.15 -3.93
C ARG A 186 1.57 3.31 -2.41
N TRP A 187 0.53 2.80 -1.74
CA TRP A 187 0.46 2.78 -0.26
C TRP A 187 1.55 1.91 0.37
N ALA A 188 1.92 0.82 -0.29
CA ALA A 188 3.04 -0.03 0.06
C ALA A 188 4.41 0.65 -0.09
N GLY A 189 4.45 1.89 -0.62
CA GLY A 189 5.69 2.63 -0.82
C GLY A 189 6.43 2.21 -2.09
N TRP A 190 5.72 1.74 -3.13
CA TRP A 190 6.29 1.51 -4.46
C TRP A 190 6.00 2.71 -5.36
N GLY A 191 6.85 2.97 -6.35
CA GLY A 191 6.51 3.87 -7.46
C GLY A 191 5.51 3.18 -8.37
N VAL A 192 4.61 3.92 -9.04
CA VAL A 192 3.61 3.31 -9.93
C VAL A 192 3.42 4.16 -11.20
N ILE A 193 3.15 3.49 -12.32
CA ILE A 193 2.68 4.12 -13.56
C ILE A 193 1.16 4.03 -13.58
N THR A 194 0.49 5.16 -13.78
CA THR A 194 -0.98 5.25 -13.76
C THR A 194 -1.63 5.05 -15.12
N GLU A 195 -0.85 5.14 -16.19
CA GLU A 195 -1.25 4.81 -17.54
C GLU A 195 -1.27 3.28 -17.73
N PRO A 196 -2.31 2.71 -18.34
CA PRO A 196 -2.34 1.28 -18.65
C PRO A 196 -1.24 0.95 -19.66
N LEU A 197 -0.48 -0.11 -19.38
CA LEU A 197 0.52 -0.63 -20.30
C LEU A 197 -0.11 -1.62 -21.30
N PRO A 198 0.58 -1.93 -22.42
CA PRO A 198 0.13 -2.96 -23.34
C PRO A 198 -0.20 -4.27 -22.61
N GLY A 199 -1.30 -4.92 -23.02
CA GLY A 199 -1.77 -6.14 -22.36
C GLY A 199 -2.45 -5.88 -21.01
N ASP A 200 -2.96 -4.67 -20.78
CA ASP A 200 -3.74 -4.33 -19.59
C ASP A 200 -2.96 -4.45 -18.27
N LEU A 201 -1.63 -4.34 -18.37
CA LEU A 201 -0.71 -4.46 -17.26
C LEU A 201 -0.57 -3.14 -16.49
N TRP A 202 -0.40 -3.28 -15.18
CA TRP A 202 0.00 -2.21 -14.29
C TRP A 202 1.48 -2.35 -13.92
N ALA A 203 2.19 -1.24 -13.75
CA ALA A 203 3.60 -1.27 -13.40
C ALA A 203 3.88 -0.62 -12.06
N ALA A 204 4.69 -1.30 -11.25
CA ALA A 204 5.18 -0.81 -9.97
C ALA A 204 6.70 -0.95 -9.87
N CYS A 205 7.36 0.06 -9.32
CA CYS A 205 8.80 0.11 -9.10
C CYS A 205 9.11 0.00 -7.61
N HIS A 206 9.97 -0.95 -7.26
CA HIS A 206 10.41 -1.18 -5.89
C HIS A 206 11.07 0.09 -5.31
N PRO A 207 10.84 0.44 -4.03
CA PRO A 207 11.39 1.65 -3.41
C PRO A 207 12.89 1.83 -3.58
N ASP A 208 13.66 0.75 -3.53
CA ASP A 208 15.12 0.77 -3.68
C ASP A 208 15.60 1.22 -5.08
N PHE A 209 14.70 1.26 -6.07
CA PHE A 209 14.99 1.57 -7.48
C PHE A 209 14.36 2.89 -7.94
N ARG A 210 13.72 3.64 -7.04
CA ARG A 210 13.02 4.91 -7.33
C ARG A 210 13.90 6.02 -7.92
N HIS A 211 15.22 5.90 -7.78
CA HIS A 211 16.19 6.86 -8.33
C HIS A 211 16.87 6.37 -9.62
N ASN A 212 16.40 5.29 -10.24
CA ASN A 212 16.99 4.76 -11.47
C ASN A 212 16.16 5.13 -12.70
N PRO A 213 16.57 6.13 -13.50
CA PRO A 213 15.88 6.51 -14.75
C PRO A 213 16.27 5.65 -15.98
N PHE A 214 17.08 4.58 -15.80
CA PHE A 214 17.73 3.68 -16.79
C PHE A 214 18.88 4.28 -17.62
N PRO A 215 19.86 3.46 -18.08
CA PRO A 215 20.75 2.57 -17.34
C PRO A 215 22.25 2.92 -17.62
N SER A 216 23.18 2.18 -17.00
CA SER A 216 24.54 1.99 -17.56
C SER A 216 24.66 0.57 -18.09
#